data_AF-A0A7S2PK58-F1
#
_entry.id   AF-A0A7S2PK58-F1
#
_cell.length_a   1.000
_cell.length_b   1.000
_cell.length_c   1.000
_cell.angle_alpha   90.00
_cell.angle_beta   90.00
_cell.angle_gamma   90.00
#
_symmetry.space_group_name_H-M   'P 1'
#
loop_
_entity.id
_entity.type
_entity.pdbx_description
1 polymer ?
#
loop_
_entity_poly.entity_id
_entity_poly.type
_entity_poly.pdbx_seq_one_letter_code
_entity_poly.pdbx_strand_id
1 'polypeptide(L)'
;SILVEELGLDVKVEDDVIDFAESLCTISKREGRWLRRLDVQDAADGSLRVENMTDYGECRTECLMVRKACQAALGKKQEDLVELLRTGAAEGTLRTKICKAPCKKKFPALAQPREDEEFVKGPDAGILQMMENRDKLRQETGQVIDIMSRADMDTMSDGDKEAQAAQDAFAEQLRDARAMSGRDWRGKEVDDL
;
A
#
# COMPACT_ATOMS: atom_id res chain seq x y z
N SER A 1 20.41 2.82 -0.54
CA SER A 1 19.22 3.70 -0.42
C SER A 1 18.49 3.35 0.84
N ILE A 2 18.16 4.35 1.68
CA ILE A 2 17.54 4.19 3.01
C ILE A 2 16.31 3.25 2.97
N LEU A 3 15.48 3.36 1.94
CA LEU A 3 14.29 2.51 1.75
C LEU A 3 14.59 1.01 1.58
N VAL A 4 15.68 0.64 0.92
CA VAL A 4 16.06 -0.77 0.69
C VAL A 4 16.53 -1.41 1.99
N GLU A 5 17.27 -0.65 2.81
CA GLU A 5 17.74 -1.08 4.12
C GLU A 5 16.59 -1.10 5.15
N GLU A 6 15.70 -0.10 5.15
CA GLU A 6 14.51 -0.04 6.02
C GLU A 6 13.55 -1.23 5.78
N LEU A 7 13.44 -1.70 4.54
CA LEU A 7 12.54 -2.79 4.16
C LEU A 7 13.18 -4.19 4.31
N GLY A 8 14.48 -4.26 4.60
CA GLY A 8 15.21 -5.53 4.71
C GLY A 8 15.23 -6.31 3.39
N LEU A 9 15.23 -5.62 2.26
CA LEU A 9 15.18 -6.23 0.93
C LEU A 9 16.52 -6.92 0.60
N ASP A 10 16.50 -8.24 0.37
CA ASP A 10 17.67 -8.95 -0.14
C ASP A 10 17.75 -8.82 -1.66
N VAL A 11 18.58 -7.88 -2.12
CA VAL A 11 18.80 -7.63 -3.56
C VAL A 11 19.41 -8.81 -4.33
N LYS A 12 19.88 -9.85 -3.63
CA LYS A 12 20.40 -11.08 -4.26
C LYS A 12 19.29 -12.06 -4.63
N VAL A 13 18.20 -12.05 -3.87
CA VAL A 13 17.01 -12.88 -4.14
C VAL A 13 16.17 -12.17 -5.20
N GLU A 14 16.02 -12.80 -6.35
CA GLU A 14 15.34 -12.17 -7.49
C GLU A 14 13.86 -11.92 -7.21
N ASP A 15 13.18 -12.92 -6.66
CA ASP A 15 11.75 -12.85 -6.32
C ASP A 15 11.46 -11.70 -5.34
N ASP A 16 12.30 -11.52 -4.32
CA ASP A 16 12.16 -10.40 -3.36
C ASP A 16 12.22 -9.04 -4.05
N VAL A 17 13.11 -8.87 -5.04
CA VAL A 17 13.25 -7.61 -5.79
C VAL A 17 12.08 -7.41 -6.76
N ILE A 18 11.57 -8.49 -7.35
CA ILE A 18 10.38 -8.45 -8.20
C ILE A 18 9.16 -8.03 -7.38
N ASP A 19 8.91 -8.70 -6.26
CA ASP A 19 7.80 -8.39 -5.34
C ASP A 19 7.87 -6.94 -4.86
N PHE A 20 9.09 -6.47 -4.57
CA PHE A 20 9.34 -5.07 -4.23
C PHE A 20 8.96 -4.13 -5.36
N ALA A 21 9.43 -4.39 -6.58
CA ALA A 21 9.14 -3.54 -7.74
C ALA A 21 7.64 -3.48 -8.06
N GLU A 22 6.92 -4.60 -7.90
CA GLU A 22 5.46 -4.69 -8.09
C GLU A 22 4.67 -3.93 -7.03
N SER A 23 5.11 -4.03 -5.78
CA SER A 23 4.41 -3.46 -4.64
C SER A 23 4.84 -2.02 -4.32
N LEU A 24 5.87 -1.49 -4.99
CA LEU A 24 6.44 -0.16 -4.74
C LEU A 24 5.43 0.98 -4.81
N CYS A 25 4.44 0.89 -5.69
CA CYS A 25 3.38 1.90 -5.83
C CYS A 25 2.06 1.50 -5.13
N THR A 26 2.07 0.49 -4.25
CA THR A 26 0.87 -0.04 -3.60
C THR A 26 0.79 0.39 -2.14
N ILE A 27 -0.01 1.41 -1.84
CA ILE A 27 -0.11 2.05 -0.50
C ILE A 27 -0.43 1.07 0.64
N SER A 28 -1.17 0.00 0.35
CA SER A 28 -1.56 -1.02 1.34
C SER A 28 -0.46 -2.05 1.62
N LYS A 29 0.59 -2.10 0.79
CA LYS A 29 1.72 -3.00 0.94
C LYS A 29 2.86 -2.30 1.62
N ARG A 30 3.68 -3.06 2.36
CA ARG A 30 4.88 -2.55 3.05
C ARG A 30 5.78 -1.71 2.15
N GLU A 31 6.00 -2.17 0.93
CA GLU A 31 6.90 -1.60 -0.06
C GLU A 31 6.36 -0.27 -0.63
N GLY A 32 5.06 -0.01 -0.53
CA GLY A 32 4.42 1.24 -0.97
C GLY A 32 4.09 2.22 0.15
N ARG A 33 4.40 1.91 1.42
CA ARG A 33 4.07 2.79 2.56
C ARG A 33 4.78 4.12 2.53
N TRP A 34 5.93 4.20 1.86
CA TRP A 34 6.68 5.45 1.69
C TRP A 34 5.84 6.55 1.04
N LEU A 35 4.83 6.21 0.23
CA LEU A 35 3.91 7.16 -0.37
C LEU A 35 3.14 7.98 0.69
N ARG A 36 2.92 7.42 1.89
CA ARG A 36 2.25 8.09 3.01
C ARG A 36 3.17 9.05 3.76
N ARG A 37 4.48 8.99 3.55
CA ARG A 37 5.44 9.96 4.10
C ARG A 37 5.55 11.21 3.23
N LEU A 38 4.99 11.18 2.02
CA LEU A 38 5.12 12.28 1.09
C LEU A 38 3.96 13.27 1.25
N ASP A 39 4.34 14.52 1.36
CA ASP A 39 3.48 15.69 1.36
C ASP A 39 3.74 16.48 0.09
N VAL A 40 2.69 16.86 -0.63
CA VAL A 40 2.82 17.70 -1.82
C VAL A 40 2.44 19.10 -1.38
N GLN A 41 3.25 20.10 -1.69
CA GLN A 41 3.01 21.49 -1.29
C GLN A 41 3.03 22.41 -2.50
N ASP A 42 2.23 23.46 -2.45
CA ASP A 42 2.25 24.50 -3.47
C ASP A 42 3.45 25.43 -3.27
N ALA A 43 4.30 25.55 -4.29
CA ALA A 43 5.43 26.47 -4.29
C ALA A 43 4.99 27.88 -4.73
N ALA A 44 5.73 28.90 -4.29
CA ALA A 44 5.43 30.30 -4.58
C ALA A 44 5.46 30.66 -6.08
N ASP A 45 6.12 29.84 -6.92
CA ASP A 45 6.16 30.00 -8.38
C ASP A 45 5.04 29.26 -9.11
N GLY A 46 4.08 28.66 -8.37
CA GLY A 46 2.99 27.85 -8.89
C GLY A 46 3.40 26.43 -9.31
N SER A 47 4.62 26.00 -8.96
CA SER A 47 5.05 24.60 -9.09
C SER A 47 4.65 23.78 -7.86
N LEU A 48 4.72 22.45 -7.98
CA LEU A 48 4.51 21.55 -6.86
C LEU A 48 5.85 21.11 -6.28
N ARG A 49 5.97 21.19 -4.97
CA ARG A 49 7.09 20.63 -4.20
C ARG A 49 6.64 19.35 -3.51
N VAL A 50 7.55 18.39 -3.39
CA VAL A 50 7.31 17.17 -2.59
C VAL A 50 8.26 17.21 -1.40
N GLU A 51 7.71 17.07 -0.20
CA GLU A 51 8.44 16.96 1.05
C GLU A 51 8.31 15.53 1.62
N ASN A 52 9.38 15.02 2.22
CA ASN A 52 9.38 13.71 2.86
C ASN A 52 9.32 13.89 4.37
N MET A 53 8.17 13.57 4.94
CA MET A 53 7.86 13.68 6.36
C MET A 53 8.48 12.50 7.13
N THR A 54 8.74 12.73 8.42
CA THR A 54 9.29 11.69 9.30
C THR A 54 8.24 10.63 9.66
N ASP A 55 7.00 11.07 9.90
CA ASP A 55 5.88 10.22 10.26
C ASP A 55 5.09 9.74 9.02
N TYR A 56 4.31 8.68 9.18
CA TYR A 56 3.32 8.28 8.17
C TYR A 56 2.06 9.14 8.30
N GLY A 57 1.61 9.70 7.18
CA GLY A 57 0.40 10.49 7.08
C GLY A 57 -0.84 9.66 6.76
N GLU A 58 -2.01 10.28 6.99
CA GLU A 58 -3.26 9.80 6.42
C GLU A 58 -3.22 9.91 4.90
N CYS A 59 -3.51 8.81 4.22
CA CYS A 59 -3.49 8.81 2.76
C CYS A 59 -4.78 9.44 2.23
N ARG A 60 -4.69 10.69 1.79
CA ARG A 60 -5.77 11.43 1.13
C ARG A 60 -5.42 11.73 -0.33
N THR A 61 -5.72 12.93 -0.83
CA THR A 61 -5.69 13.23 -2.27
C THR A 61 -4.26 13.25 -2.81
N GLU A 62 -3.30 13.77 -2.04
CA GLU A 62 -1.90 13.89 -2.43
C GLU A 62 -1.19 12.56 -2.44
N CYS A 63 -1.37 11.75 -1.41
CA CYS A 63 -0.88 10.38 -1.37
C CYS A 63 -1.39 9.58 -2.60
N LEU A 64 -2.67 9.74 -2.99
CA LEU A 64 -3.23 9.12 -4.19
C LEU A 64 -2.67 9.72 -5.49
N MET A 65 -2.35 11.02 -5.51
CA MET A 65 -1.69 11.71 -6.63
C MET A 65 -0.27 11.16 -6.84
N VAL A 66 0.53 11.09 -5.77
CA VAL A 66 1.89 10.55 -5.80
C VAL A 66 1.86 9.07 -6.18
N ARG A 67 0.89 8.29 -5.70
CA ARG A 67 0.69 6.91 -6.16
C ARG A 67 0.51 6.83 -7.67
N LYS A 68 -0.38 7.66 -8.23
CA LYS A 68 -0.61 7.68 -9.69
C LYS A 68 0.65 8.10 -10.44
N ALA A 69 1.41 9.06 -9.91
CA ALA A 69 2.69 9.47 -10.47
C ALA A 69 3.72 8.32 -10.44
N CYS A 70 3.79 7.56 -9.35
CA CYS A 70 4.63 6.37 -9.21
C CYS A 70 4.27 5.33 -10.29
N GLN A 71 2.99 4.99 -10.43
CA GLN A 71 2.52 4.02 -11.44
C GLN A 71 2.81 4.50 -12.87
N ALA A 72 2.63 5.80 -13.14
CA ALA A 72 2.93 6.38 -14.45
C ALA A 72 4.43 6.42 -14.75
N ALA A 73 5.27 6.64 -13.74
CA ALA A 73 6.72 6.67 -13.88
C ALA A 73 7.31 5.27 -14.10
N LEU A 74 6.80 4.26 -13.39
CA LEU A 74 7.18 2.87 -13.59
C LEU A 74 6.64 2.34 -14.92
N GLY A 75 5.33 2.47 -15.19
CA GLY A 75 4.74 2.03 -16.46
C GLY A 75 5.16 0.61 -16.85
N LYS A 76 5.84 0.47 -18.00
CA LYS A 76 6.41 -0.81 -18.49
C LYS A 76 7.89 -1.02 -18.14
N LYS A 77 8.41 -0.28 -17.16
CA LYS A 77 9.84 -0.28 -16.76
C LYS A 77 10.07 -1.03 -15.45
N GLN A 78 9.15 -1.90 -15.06
CA GLN A 78 9.29 -2.69 -13.84
C GLN A 78 10.52 -3.62 -13.94
N GLU A 79 10.69 -4.31 -15.08
CA GLU A 79 11.86 -5.14 -15.35
C GLU A 79 13.16 -4.33 -15.30
N ASP A 80 13.19 -3.14 -15.93
CA ASP A 80 14.34 -2.22 -15.86
C ASP A 80 14.66 -1.84 -14.40
N LEU A 81 13.64 -1.61 -13.56
CA LEU A 81 13.84 -1.29 -12.16
C LEU A 81 14.47 -2.47 -11.40
N VAL A 82 13.97 -3.69 -11.61
CA VAL A 82 14.52 -4.91 -10.99
C VAL A 82 16.00 -5.06 -11.37
N GLU A 83 16.34 -4.95 -12.65
CA GLU A 83 17.72 -5.05 -13.12
C GLU A 83 18.62 -3.97 -12.48
N LEU A 84 18.16 -2.73 -12.44
CA LEU A 84 18.91 -1.61 -11.85
C LEU A 84 19.12 -1.80 -10.34
N LEU A 85 18.13 -2.33 -9.62
CA LEU A 85 18.26 -2.60 -8.18
C LEU A 85 19.24 -3.75 -7.91
N ARG A 86 19.15 -4.86 -8.66
CA ARG A 86 20.04 -6.02 -8.51
C ARG A 86 21.50 -5.70 -8.87
N THR A 87 21.70 -4.84 -9.87
CA THR A 87 23.04 -4.38 -10.27
C THR A 87 23.61 -3.32 -9.32
N GLY A 88 22.84 -2.86 -8.33
CA GLY A 88 23.27 -1.82 -7.40
C GLY A 88 23.46 -0.47 -8.10
N ALA A 89 22.66 -0.16 -9.12
CA ALA A 89 22.78 1.06 -9.89
C ALA A 89 22.66 2.30 -8.98
N ALA A 90 23.52 3.29 -9.22
CA ALA A 90 23.47 4.55 -8.49
C ALA A 90 22.14 5.28 -8.72
N GLU A 91 21.72 6.09 -7.74
CA GLU A 91 20.47 6.86 -7.76
C GLU A 91 20.31 7.71 -9.04
N GLY A 92 21.40 8.35 -9.50
CA GLY A 92 21.38 9.13 -10.74
C GLY A 92 21.04 8.31 -11.98
N THR A 93 21.47 7.05 -12.05
CA THR A 93 21.15 6.11 -13.13
C THR A 93 19.69 5.69 -13.04
N LEU A 94 19.20 5.35 -11.85
CA LEU A 94 17.79 5.03 -11.59
C LEU A 94 16.87 6.18 -12.03
N ARG A 95 17.17 7.41 -11.59
CA ARG A 95 16.40 8.61 -11.95
C ARG A 95 16.41 8.86 -13.47
N THR A 96 17.53 8.63 -14.13
CA THR A 96 17.64 8.82 -15.58
C THR A 96 16.91 7.75 -16.38
N LYS A 97 16.93 6.48 -15.94
CA LYS A 97 16.28 5.38 -16.66
C LYS A 97 14.77 5.38 -16.44
N ILE A 98 14.33 5.56 -15.20
CA ILE A 98 12.92 5.54 -14.82
C ILE A 98 12.26 6.90 -15.12
N CYS A 99 12.80 7.99 -14.58
CA CYS A 99 12.10 9.29 -14.55
C CYS A 99 12.37 10.19 -15.76
N LYS A 100 13.33 9.90 -16.64
CA LYS A 100 13.68 10.83 -17.76
C LYS A 100 12.52 11.15 -18.68
N ALA A 101 11.68 10.17 -19.01
CA ALA A 101 10.53 10.40 -19.89
C ALA A 101 9.45 11.31 -19.23
N PRO A 102 8.95 11.00 -18.02
CA PRO A 102 7.99 11.87 -17.34
C PRO A 102 8.57 13.25 -16.98
N CYS A 103 9.86 13.35 -16.63
CA CYS A 103 10.50 14.62 -16.23
C CYS A 103 11.00 15.48 -17.41
N LYS A 104 10.87 15.06 -18.67
CA LYS A 104 11.40 15.81 -19.84
C LYS A 104 10.56 17.03 -20.21
N LYS A 105 9.26 17.01 -19.91
CA LYS A 105 8.34 18.10 -20.26
C LYS A 105 8.29 19.11 -19.12
N LYS A 106 8.37 20.41 -19.45
CA LYS A 106 7.89 21.44 -18.52
C LYS A 106 6.41 21.20 -18.30
N PHE A 107 6.03 20.99 -17.05
CA PHE A 107 4.63 20.83 -16.70
C PHE A 107 3.93 22.18 -16.84
N PRO A 108 2.75 22.23 -17.49
CA PRO A 108 1.94 23.43 -17.47
C PRO A 108 1.54 23.75 -16.03
N ALA A 109 1.23 25.02 -15.75
CA ALA A 109 0.59 25.38 -14.50
C ALA A 109 -0.71 24.56 -14.33
N LEU A 110 -1.08 24.30 -13.08
CA LEU A 110 -2.29 23.55 -12.77
C LEU A 110 -3.50 24.25 -13.41
N ALA A 111 -4.31 23.49 -14.14
CA ALA A 111 -5.46 24.02 -14.86
C ALA A 111 -6.58 24.50 -13.92
N GLN A 112 -6.60 23.96 -12.70
CA GLN A 112 -7.51 24.35 -11.63
C GLN A 112 -6.69 24.58 -10.36
N PRO A 113 -7.06 25.57 -9.53
CA PRO A 113 -6.46 25.70 -8.21
C PRO A 113 -6.73 24.41 -7.44
N ARG A 114 -5.68 23.84 -6.85
CA ARG A 114 -5.81 22.77 -5.89
C ARG A 114 -5.86 23.40 -4.50
N GLU A 115 -6.52 22.72 -3.57
CA GLU A 115 -6.33 23.02 -2.16
C GLU A 115 -5.18 22.13 -1.66
N ASP A 116 -4.19 22.77 -1.05
CA ASP A 116 -3.07 22.12 -0.39
C ASP A 116 -3.59 21.41 0.86
N GLU A 117 -3.40 20.09 0.97
CA GLU A 117 -3.98 19.33 2.06
C GLU A 117 -2.98 19.29 3.23
N GLU A 118 -3.37 19.76 4.42
CA GLU A 118 -2.45 19.73 5.56
C GLU A 118 -2.05 18.29 5.90
N PHE A 119 -0.75 18.04 6.10
CA PHE A 119 -0.27 16.73 6.53
C PHE A 119 -0.85 16.32 7.90
N VAL A 120 -1.78 15.37 7.89
CA VAL A 120 -2.34 14.77 9.10
C VAL A 120 -1.62 13.47 9.41
N LYS A 121 -1.11 13.34 10.64
CA LYS A 121 -0.48 12.10 11.10
C LYS A 121 -1.48 10.95 11.05
N GLY A 122 -1.12 9.92 10.29
CA GLY A 122 -1.91 8.71 10.13
C GLY A 122 -1.48 7.58 11.05
N PRO A 123 -2.00 6.37 10.82
CA PRO A 123 -1.59 5.17 11.56
C PRO A 123 -0.10 4.90 11.38
N ASP A 124 0.55 4.46 12.44
CA ASP A 124 1.98 4.13 12.42
C ASP A 124 2.26 2.86 11.59
N ALA A 125 3.54 2.54 11.41
CA ALA A 125 3.95 1.34 10.66
C ALA A 125 3.41 0.04 11.27
N GLY A 126 3.30 -0.03 12.59
CA GLY A 126 2.81 -1.22 13.31
C GLY A 126 1.34 -1.49 13.01
N ILE A 127 0.49 -0.46 13.11
CA ILE A 127 -0.94 -0.55 12.79
C ILE A 127 -1.13 -0.85 11.31
N LEU A 128 -0.38 -0.20 10.42
CA LEU A 128 -0.43 -0.51 8.98
C LEU A 128 0.00 -1.97 8.70
N GLN A 129 0.90 -2.55 9.48
CA GLN A 129 1.31 -3.96 9.37
C GLN A 129 0.21 -4.89 9.86
N MET A 130 -0.43 -4.55 10.98
CA MET A 130 -1.58 -5.29 11.47
C MET A 130 -2.72 -5.29 10.45
N MET A 131 -3.00 -4.16 9.80
CA MET A 131 -4.01 -4.06 8.74
C MET A 131 -3.66 -4.93 7.52
N GLU A 132 -2.41 -4.91 7.09
CA GLU A 132 -1.95 -5.75 5.97
C GLU A 132 -2.06 -7.25 6.32
N ASN A 133 -1.63 -7.65 7.52
CA ASN A 133 -1.72 -9.03 7.98
C ASN A 133 -3.18 -9.49 8.09
N ARG A 134 -4.08 -8.62 8.55
CA ARG A 134 -5.52 -8.89 8.58
C ARG A 134 -6.06 -9.14 7.17
N ASP A 135 -5.69 -8.29 6.21
CA ASP A 135 -6.15 -8.45 4.82
C ASP A 135 -5.60 -9.74 4.20
N LYS A 136 -4.35 -10.11 4.50
CA LYS A 136 -3.76 -11.40 4.10
C LYS A 136 -4.49 -12.58 4.73
N LEU A 137 -4.75 -12.54 6.03
CA LEU A 137 -5.51 -13.58 6.73
C LEU A 137 -6.92 -13.73 6.14
N ARG A 138 -7.58 -12.62 5.82
CA ARG A 138 -8.89 -12.62 5.16
C ARG A 138 -8.83 -13.26 3.77
N GLN A 139 -7.74 -13.05 3.03
CA GLN A 139 -7.54 -13.68 1.71
C GLN A 139 -7.32 -15.19 1.82
N GLU A 140 -6.48 -15.62 2.77
CA GLU A 140 -6.09 -17.03 2.92
C GLU A 140 -7.18 -17.87 3.60
N THR A 141 -7.81 -17.33 4.64
CA THR A 141 -8.73 -18.08 5.51
C THR A 141 -10.19 -17.68 5.34
N GLY A 142 -10.47 -16.58 4.62
CA GLY A 142 -11.80 -15.98 4.56
C GLY A 142 -12.28 -15.34 5.86
N GLN A 143 -11.46 -15.36 6.93
CA GLN A 143 -11.83 -14.80 8.24
C GLN A 143 -11.82 -13.28 8.21
N VAL A 144 -12.92 -12.67 8.63
CA VAL A 144 -13.01 -11.23 8.88
C VAL A 144 -12.73 -11.02 10.36
N ILE A 145 -11.54 -10.52 10.70
CA ILE A 145 -11.21 -10.14 12.07
C ILE A 145 -11.55 -8.67 12.27
N ASP A 146 -12.52 -8.41 13.14
CA ASP A 146 -12.80 -7.07 13.63
C ASP A 146 -11.88 -6.74 14.81
N ILE A 147 -11.16 -5.62 14.68
CA ILE A 147 -10.25 -5.13 15.71
C ILE A 147 -11.09 -4.32 16.70
N MET A 148 -11.48 -4.96 17.80
CA MET A 148 -12.18 -4.29 18.90
C MET A 148 -11.19 -3.69 19.90
N SER A 149 -11.54 -2.56 20.49
CA SER A 149 -10.73 -2.00 21.56
C SER A 149 -10.89 -2.84 22.83
N ARG A 150 -9.89 -2.81 23.71
CA ARG A 150 -9.95 -3.52 24.99
C ARG A 150 -11.10 -3.01 25.88
N ALA A 151 -11.41 -1.73 25.80
CA ALA A 151 -12.54 -1.13 26.51
C ALA A 151 -13.88 -1.67 25.97
N ASP A 152 -14.00 -1.84 24.64
CA ASP A 152 -15.23 -2.39 24.04
C ASP A 152 -15.45 -3.84 24.49
N MET A 153 -14.39 -4.66 24.54
CA MET A 153 -14.48 -6.04 25.05
C MET A 153 -14.94 -6.12 26.50
N ASP A 154 -14.49 -5.19 27.35
CA ASP A 154 -14.88 -5.14 28.77
C ASP A 154 -16.35 -4.70 28.96
N THR A 155 -16.93 -4.01 27.97
CA THR A 155 -18.34 -3.58 27.99
C THR A 155 -19.30 -4.55 27.32
N MET A 156 -18.80 -5.60 26.67
CA MET A 156 -19.65 -6.60 26.01
C MET A 156 -20.51 -7.37 27.03
N SER A 157 -21.83 -7.30 26.85
CA SER A 157 -22.75 -8.11 27.63
C SER A 157 -22.68 -9.59 27.19
N ASP A 158 -23.16 -10.50 28.02
CA ASP A 158 -23.20 -11.92 27.65
C ASP A 158 -24.11 -12.17 26.42
N GLY A 159 -25.11 -11.32 26.20
CA GLY A 159 -25.93 -11.35 24.97
C GLY A 159 -25.15 -10.92 23.73
N ASP A 160 -24.26 -9.95 23.85
CA ASP A 160 -23.40 -9.52 22.75
C ASP A 160 -22.37 -10.61 22.39
N LYS A 161 -21.83 -11.30 23.40
CA LYS A 161 -20.93 -12.44 23.19
C LYS A 161 -21.62 -13.58 22.46
N GLU A 162 -22.86 -13.89 22.81
CA GLU A 162 -23.64 -14.95 22.18
C GLU A 162 -24.03 -14.59 20.74
N ALA A 163 -24.40 -13.33 20.50
CA ALA A 163 -24.66 -12.82 19.15
C ALA A 163 -23.41 -12.89 18.27
N GLN A 164 -22.23 -12.52 18.80
CA GLN A 164 -20.97 -12.61 18.09
C GLN A 164 -20.59 -14.07 17.80
N ALA A 165 -20.71 -14.97 18.77
CA ALA A 165 -20.46 -16.39 18.56
C ALA A 165 -21.38 -17.01 17.48
N ALA A 166 -22.64 -16.57 17.41
CA ALA A 166 -23.57 -16.99 16.36
C ALA A 166 -23.17 -16.47 14.97
N GLN A 167 -22.68 -15.22 14.90
CA GLN A 167 -22.14 -14.65 13.65
C GLN A 167 -20.88 -15.40 13.19
N ASP A 168 -19.97 -15.73 14.10
CA ASP A 168 -18.75 -16.48 13.82
C ASP A 168 -19.06 -17.90 13.33
N ALA A 169 -20.02 -18.58 13.97
CA ALA A 169 -20.48 -19.91 13.55
C ALA A 169 -21.13 -19.88 12.17
N PHE A 170 -21.92 -18.85 11.86
CA PHE A 170 -22.49 -18.68 10.52
C PHE A 170 -21.41 -18.38 9.47
N ALA A 171 -20.42 -17.56 9.83
CA ALA A 171 -19.25 -17.30 8.97
C ALA A 171 -18.39 -18.56 8.75
N GLU A 172 -18.31 -19.47 9.73
CA GLU A 172 -17.70 -20.79 9.58
C GLU A 172 -18.46 -21.67 8.59
N GLN A 173 -19.79 -21.76 8.70
CA GLN A 173 -20.61 -22.51 7.75
C GLN A 173 -20.48 -21.98 6.32
N LEU A 174 -20.42 -20.66 6.13
CA LEU A 174 -20.18 -20.05 4.82
C LEU A 174 -18.77 -20.37 4.28
N ARG A 175 -17.77 -20.49 5.16
CA ARG A 175 -16.41 -20.92 4.76
C ARG A 175 -16.39 -22.36 4.30
N ASP A 176 -17.04 -23.27 5.02
CA ASP A 176 -17.14 -24.68 4.63
C ASP A 176 -17.87 -24.84 3.30
N ALA A 177 -18.99 -24.13 3.12
CA ALA A 177 -19.72 -24.11 1.86
C ALA A 177 -18.85 -23.55 0.71
N ARG A 178 -18.01 -22.53 0.98
CA ARG A 178 -17.10 -21.98 -0.02
C ARG A 178 -16.00 -22.97 -0.39
N ALA A 179 -15.38 -23.63 0.59
CA ALA A 179 -14.36 -24.65 0.37
C ALA A 179 -14.91 -25.81 -0.47
N MET A 180 -16.16 -26.22 -0.24
CA MET A 180 -16.84 -27.21 -1.07
C MET A 180 -17.19 -26.71 -2.48
N SER A 181 -17.34 -25.39 -2.66
CA SER A 181 -17.74 -24.80 -3.94
C SER A 181 -16.61 -24.54 -4.93
N GLY A 182 -15.34 -24.70 -4.52
CA GLY A 182 -14.18 -24.44 -5.38
C GLY A 182 -14.06 -23.00 -5.86
N ARG A 183 -14.61 -22.02 -5.10
CA ARG A 183 -14.60 -20.59 -5.45
C ARG A 183 -13.88 -19.73 -4.40
N ASP A 184 -13.17 -18.70 -4.84
CA ASP A 184 -12.46 -17.74 -4.00
C ASP A 184 -13.43 -16.80 -3.24
N TRP A 185 -12.87 -15.92 -2.41
CA TRP A 185 -13.66 -14.98 -1.61
C TRP A 185 -14.38 -13.90 -2.43
N ARG A 186 -13.98 -13.69 -3.68
CA ARG A 186 -14.63 -12.80 -4.66
C ARG A 186 -15.62 -13.55 -5.57
N GLY A 187 -15.76 -14.86 -5.41
CA GLY A 187 -16.65 -15.71 -6.21
C GLY A 187 -16.06 -16.19 -7.54
N LYS A 188 -14.74 -16.09 -7.75
CA LYS A 188 -14.03 -16.67 -8.91
C LYS A 188 -13.73 -18.14 -8.69
N GLU A 189 -13.71 -18.96 -9.73
CA GLU A 189 -13.27 -20.36 -9.62
C GLU A 189 -11.78 -20.43 -9.24
N VAL A 190 -11.44 -21.36 -8.35
CA VAL A 190 -10.08 -21.50 -7.81
C VAL A 190 -9.11 -22.08 -8.86
N ASP A 191 -9.63 -22.73 -9.91
CA ASP A 191 -8.85 -23.29 -11.03
C ASP A 191 -8.41 -22.23 -12.08
N ASP A 192 -8.82 -20.96 -11.94
CA ASP A 192 -8.48 -19.84 -12.84
C ASP A 192 -7.38 -18.90 -12.28
N LEU A 193 -6.62 -19.34 -11.27
CA LEU A 193 -5.46 -18.65 -10.69
C LEU A 193 -4.14 -19.37 -11.01
#